data_AF-A0A0J7KW88-F1
#
_entry.id   AF-A0A0J7KW88-F1
#
_cell.length_a   1.000
_cell.length_b   1.000
_cell.length_c   1.000
_cell.angle_alpha   90.00
_cell.angle_beta   90.00
_cell.angle_gamma   90.00
#
_symmetry.space_group_name_H-M   'P 1'
#
loop_
_entity.id
_entity.type
_entity.pdbx_description
1 polymer ?
#
loop_
_entity_poly.entity_id
_entity_poly.type
_entity_poly.pdbx_seq_one_letter_code
_entity_poly.pdbx_strand_id
1 'polypeptide(L)'
;MTTTNYLDLDINKLFQEHTIKEIEEIQKKIQLESDRKKIELRTLVGERYRDLILAADTIGKMKITSEQVTTRIANIEDKFKELQKKYLIGFKTEPMGDKLERCPF
;
A
#
# COMPACT_ATOMS: atom_id res chain seq x y z
N MET A 1 35.18 0.56 -19.49
CA MET A 1 34.75 1.44 -20.59
C MET A 1 34.64 2.84 -20.02
N THR A 2 35.44 3.78 -20.50
CA THR A 2 35.46 5.17 -20.01
C THR A 2 34.21 5.89 -20.53
N THR A 3 33.29 6.24 -19.64
CA THR A 3 32.15 7.11 -19.93
C THR A 3 32.69 8.51 -20.24
N THR A 4 32.95 8.79 -21.52
CA THR A 4 33.36 10.13 -21.97
C THR A 4 32.24 11.12 -21.62
N ASN A 5 32.54 12.07 -20.74
CA ASN A 5 31.57 13.05 -20.29
C ASN A 5 31.47 14.16 -21.33
N TYR A 6 30.55 13.99 -22.28
CA TYR A 6 30.36 14.92 -23.39
C TYR A 6 29.82 16.30 -22.99
N LEU A 7 29.46 16.52 -21.71
CA LEU A 7 29.04 17.84 -21.23
C LEU A 7 30.21 18.82 -21.03
N ASP A 8 31.43 18.30 -20.88
CA ASP A 8 32.64 19.09 -20.60
C ASP A 8 33.53 19.25 -21.85
N LEU A 9 32.95 19.05 -23.04
CA LEU A 9 33.68 19.09 -24.30
C LEU A 9 34.01 20.54 -24.68
N ASP A 10 35.29 20.86 -24.79
CA ASP A 10 35.75 22.13 -25.36
C ASP A 10 35.55 22.12 -26.88
N ILE A 11 34.59 22.92 -27.33
CA ILE A 11 34.17 23.02 -28.73
C ILE A 11 35.34 23.45 -29.62
N ASN A 12 36.20 24.36 -29.15
CA ASN A 12 37.31 24.85 -29.97
C ASN A 12 38.36 23.75 -30.23
N LYS A 13 38.69 22.96 -29.21
CA LYS A 13 39.59 21.81 -29.37
C LYS A 13 38.99 20.74 -30.26
N LEU A 14 37.68 20.50 -30.14
CA LEU A 14 36.98 19.54 -31.00
C LEU A 14 37.15 19.87 -32.49
N PHE A 15 36.93 21.14 -32.87
CA PHE A 15 37.11 21.57 -34.27
C PHE A 15 38.57 21.66 -34.73
N GLN A 16 39.52 21.81 -33.80
CA GLN A 16 40.95 21.82 -34.12
C GLN A 16 41.55 20.42 -34.28
N GLU A 17 41.07 19.45 -33.49
CA GLU A 17 41.66 18.12 -33.39
C GLU A 17 40.93 17.06 -34.23
N HIS A 18 39.69 17.32 -34.67
CA HIS A 18 38.85 16.34 -35.36
C HIS A 18 38.39 16.83 -36.73
N THR A 19 38.27 15.89 -37.67
CA THR A 19 37.68 16.13 -38.98
C THR A 19 36.16 16.25 -38.89
N ILE A 20 35.54 16.87 -39.90
CA ILE A 20 34.08 17.04 -39.98
C ILE A 20 33.33 15.71 -39.80
N LYS A 21 33.84 14.62 -40.39
CA LYS A 21 33.23 13.29 -40.27
C LYS A 21 33.28 12.75 -38.84
N GLU A 22 34.39 12.94 -38.14
CA GLU A 22 34.53 12.51 -36.75
C GLU A 22 33.61 13.32 -35.82
N ILE A 23 33.43 14.62 -36.10
CA ILE A 23 32.50 15.47 -35.37
C ILE A 23 31.05 15.01 -35.56
N GLU A 24 30.66 14.64 -36.79
CA GLU A 24 29.33 14.07 -37.05
C GLU A 24 29.11 12.75 -36.30
N GLU A 25 30.13 11.90 -36.20
CA GLU A 25 30.04 10.65 -35.43
C GLU A 25 29.90 10.91 -33.92
N ILE A 26 30.64 11.89 -33.39
CA ILE A 26 30.54 12.32 -31.99
C ILE A 26 29.14 12.87 -31.71
N GLN A 27 28.60 13.71 -32.59
CA GLN A 27 27.23 14.22 -32.49
C GLN A 27 26.22 13.06 -32.43
N LYS A 28 26.33 12.08 -33.33
CA LYS A 28 25.43 10.90 -33.34
C LYS A 28 25.51 10.11 -32.04
N LYS A 29 26.73 9.91 -31.49
CA LYS A 29 26.93 9.23 -30.20
C LYS A 29 26.30 10.00 -29.05
N ILE A 30 26.46 11.32 -29.00
CA ILE A 30 25.86 12.17 -27.96
C ILE A 30 24.34 12.09 -28.03
N GLN A 31 23.76 12.15 -29.23
CA GLN A 31 22.31 12.05 -29.41
C GLN A 31 21.78 10.71 -28.92
N LEU A 32 22.42 9.60 -29.30
CA LEU A 32 22.08 8.26 -28.83
C LEU A 32 22.13 8.14 -27.31
N GLU A 33 23.19 8.65 -26.68
CA GLU A 33 23.35 8.62 -25.22
C GLU A 33 22.31 9.49 -24.51
N SER A 34 21.94 10.64 -25.09
CA SER A 34 20.90 11.51 -24.58
C SER A 34 19.53 10.81 -24.61
N ASP A 35 19.18 10.20 -25.74
CA ASP A 35 17.93 9.47 -25.89
C ASP A 35 17.86 8.25 -24.97
N ARG A 36 18.98 7.52 -24.82
CA ARG A 36 19.09 6.42 -23.86
C ARG A 36 18.84 6.88 -22.43
N LYS A 37 19.52 7.94 -21.98
CA LYS A 37 19.33 8.51 -20.63
C LYS A 37 17.91 9.00 -20.41
N LYS A 38 17.27 9.58 -21.43
CA LYS A 38 15.87 10.01 -21.36
C LYS A 38 14.91 8.83 -21.14
N ILE A 39 15.15 7.71 -21.81
CA ILE A 39 14.36 6.48 -21.61
C ILE A 39 14.63 5.89 -20.23
N GLU A 40 15.89 5.80 -19.82
CA GLU A 40 16.30 5.30 -18.50
C GLU A 40 15.65 6.10 -17.37
N LEU A 41 15.66 7.44 -17.48
CA LEU A 41 14.98 8.32 -16.53
C LEU A 41 13.47 8.07 -16.49
N ARG A 42 12.83 7.91 -17.66
CA ARG A 42 11.38 7.60 -17.74
C ARG A 42 11.07 6.26 -17.07
N THR A 43 11.91 5.25 -17.27
CA THR A 43 11.73 3.92 -16.65
C THR A 43 11.90 4.01 -15.14
N LEU A 44 13.02 4.57 -14.66
CA LEU A 44 13.33 4.66 -13.24
C LEU A 44 12.26 5.44 -12.46
N VAL A 45 11.84 6.59 -13.00
CA VAL A 45 10.82 7.43 -12.38
C VAL A 45 9.44 6.79 -12.50
N GLY A 46 9.13 6.16 -13.65
CA GLY A 46 7.86 5.50 -13.90
C GLY A 46 7.61 4.28 -13.00
N GLU A 47 8.64 3.49 -12.72
CA GLU A 47 8.57 2.37 -11.79
C GLU A 47 8.27 2.85 -10.37
N ARG A 48 9.00 3.86 -9.87
CA ARG A 48 8.75 4.40 -8.54
C ARG A 48 7.34 5.00 -8.38
N TYR A 49 6.82 5.66 -9.42
CA TYR A 49 5.43 6.13 -9.39
C TYR A 49 4.42 4.98 -9.33
N ARG A 50 4.63 3.90 -10.08
CA ARG A 50 3.77 2.71 -9.99
C ARG A 50 3.82 2.07 -8.61
N ASP A 51 5.01 1.96 -8.02
CA ASP A 51 5.17 1.40 -6.68
C ASP A 51 4.42 2.22 -5.62
N LEU A 52 4.48 3.55 -5.70
CA LEU A 52 3.72 4.44 -4.82
C LEU A 52 2.20 4.25 -4.97
N ILE A 53 1.72 4.11 -6.20
CA ILE A 53 0.29 3.84 -6.47
C ILE A 53 -0.12 2.48 -5.89
N LEU A 54 0.68 1.43 -6.12
CA LEU A 54 0.42 0.09 -5.58
C LEU A 54 0.44 0.05 -4.05
N ALA A 55 1.36 0.78 -3.42
CA ALA A 55 1.40 0.92 -1.97
C ALA A 55 0.14 1.61 -1.45
N ALA A 56 -0.32 2.68 -2.10
CA ALA A 56 -1.55 3.39 -1.73
C ALA A 56 -2.78 2.47 -1.85
N ASP A 57 -2.91 1.71 -2.95
CA ASP A 57 -3.98 0.72 -3.13
C ASP A 57 -3.94 -0.36 -2.05
N THR A 58 -2.74 -0.82 -1.68
CA THR A 58 -2.54 -1.82 -0.64
C THR A 58 -2.98 -1.30 0.72
N ILE A 59 -2.63 -0.05 1.06
CA ILE A 59 -3.12 0.63 2.28
C ILE A 59 -4.64 0.74 2.27
N GLY A 60 -5.25 1.06 1.13
CA GLY A 60 -6.70 1.08 0.96
C GLY A 60 -7.34 -0.27 1.26
N LYS A 61 -6.77 -1.36 0.73
CA LYS A 61 -7.22 -2.74 1.03
C LYS A 61 -7.06 -3.08 2.51
N MET A 62 -5.92 -2.73 3.11
CA MET A 62 -5.67 -2.95 4.53
C MET A 62 -6.70 -2.25 5.41
N LYS A 63 -7.08 -1.02 5.08
CA LYS A 63 -8.14 -0.28 5.78
C LYS A 63 -9.46 -1.06 5.73
N ILE A 64 -9.90 -1.48 4.54
CA ILE A 64 -11.15 -2.24 4.35
C ILE A 64 -11.11 -3.54 5.16
N THR A 65 -10.01 -4.29 5.09
CA THR A 65 -9.86 -5.53 5.86
C THR A 65 -9.92 -5.27 7.37
N SER A 66 -9.29 -4.20 7.85
CA SER A 66 -9.36 -3.83 9.27
C SER A 66 -10.80 -3.50 9.71
N GLU A 67 -11.54 -2.73 8.91
CA GLU A 67 -12.95 -2.40 9.19
C GLU A 67 -13.83 -3.65 9.24
N GLN A 68 -13.61 -4.60 8.33
CA GLN A 68 -14.30 -5.88 8.32
C GLN A 68 -14.00 -6.71 9.57
N VAL A 69 -12.75 -6.77 10.01
CA VAL A 69 -12.36 -7.47 11.24
C VAL A 69 -13.04 -6.85 12.45
N THR A 70 -13.01 -5.52 12.58
CA THR A 70 -13.69 -4.81 13.68
C THR A 70 -15.18 -5.10 13.69
N THR A 71 -15.84 -5.05 12.52
CA THR A 71 -17.27 -5.36 12.38
C THR A 71 -17.58 -6.80 12.82
N ARG A 72 -16.72 -7.76 12.46
CA ARG A 72 -16.89 -9.17 12.86
C ARG A 72 -16.77 -9.35 14.37
N ILE A 73 -15.82 -8.66 15.01
CA ILE A 73 -15.65 -8.70 16.47
C ILE A 73 -16.88 -8.13 17.17
N ALA A 74 -17.36 -6.96 16.75
CA ALA A 74 -18.57 -6.36 17.31
C ALA A 74 -19.79 -7.30 17.20
N ASN A 75 -19.97 -7.95 16.04
CA ASN A 75 -21.03 -8.93 15.84
C ASN A 75 -20.91 -10.15 16.77
N ILE A 76 -19.69 -10.60 17.08
CA ILE A 76 -19.46 -11.70 18.03
C ILE A 76 -19.83 -11.26 19.45
N GLU A 77 -19.40 -10.07 19.86
CA GLU A 77 -19.73 -9.49 21.16
C GLU A 77 -21.25 -9.36 21.36
N ASP A 78 -21.96 -8.88 20.35
CA ASP A 78 -23.41 -8.72 20.42
C ASP A 78 -24.12 -10.06 20.50
N LYS A 79 -23.71 -11.05 19.70
CA LYS A 79 -24.23 -12.42 19.81
C LYS A 79 -23.96 -13.03 21.18
N PHE A 80 -22.80 -12.77 21.76
CA PHE A 80 -22.47 -13.26 23.10
C PHE A 80 -23.36 -12.61 24.17
N LYS A 81 -23.61 -11.30 24.08
CA LYS A 81 -24.56 -10.58 24.98
C LYS A 81 -25.98 -11.12 24.84
N GLU A 82 -26.46 -11.38 23.62
CA GLU A 82 -27.76 -11.99 23.38
C GLU A 82 -27.86 -13.39 24.01
N LEU A 83 -26.81 -14.19 23.81
CA LEU A 83 -26.72 -15.53 24.39
C LEU A 83 -26.77 -15.46 25.92
N GLN A 84 -25.94 -14.60 26.53
CA GLN A 84 -25.92 -14.39 27.97
C GLN A 84 -27.29 -13.96 28.50
N LYS A 85 -27.97 -13.02 27.85
CA LYS A 85 -29.32 -12.59 28.21
C LYS A 85 -30.32 -13.75 28.15
N LYS A 86 -30.26 -14.58 27.11
CA LYS A 86 -31.14 -15.76 26.95
C LYS A 86 -30.94 -16.78 28.07
N TYR A 87 -29.70 -17.03 28.49
CA TYR A 87 -29.40 -17.99 29.56
C TYR A 87 -29.63 -17.43 30.98
N LEU A 88 -29.53 -16.11 31.22
CA LEU A 88 -29.91 -15.52 32.51
C LEU A 88 -31.43 -15.56 32.77
N ILE A 89 -32.26 -15.49 31.72
CA ILE A 89 -33.72 -15.57 31.85
C ILE A 89 -34.18 -17.01 32.15
N GLY A 90 -33.43 -18.03 31.67
CA GLY A 90 -33.73 -19.44 31.91
C GLY A 90 -33.57 -19.92 33.37
N PHE A 91 -32.97 -19.12 34.26
CA PHE A 91 -32.78 -19.46 35.67
C PHE A 91 -33.85 -18.90 36.62
N LYS A 92 -34.82 -18.09 36.16
CA LYS A 92 -35.97 -17.72 37.00
C LYS A 92 -36.99 -18.86 37.05
N THR A 93 -36.65 -19.92 37.78
CA THR A 93 -37.63 -20.89 38.28
C THR A 93 -38.48 -20.23 39.38
N GLU A 94 -39.76 -20.58 39.35
CA GLU A 94 -40.94 -20.10 40.08
C GLU A 94 -40.72 -19.54 41.51
N PRO A 95 -41.47 -18.50 41.92
CA PRO A 95 -41.56 -18.14 43.33
C PRO A 95 -42.36 -19.23 44.06
N MET A 96 -41.69 -20.04 44.88
CA MET A 96 -42.33 -20.87 45.89
C MET A 96 -43.13 -19.95 46.83
N GLY A 97 -44.45 -19.94 46.65
CA GLY A 97 -45.39 -19.23 47.50
C GLY A 97 -45.41 -19.85 48.89
N ASP A 98 -44.94 -19.07 49.86
CA ASP A 98 -45.04 -19.33 51.28
C ASP A 98 -46.53 -19.40 51.68
N LYS A 99 -47.03 -20.60 52.00
CA LYS A 99 -48.33 -20.78 52.64
C LYS A 99 -48.15 -21.54 53.94
N LEU A 100 -47.95 -20.76 54.98
CA LEU A 100 -48.17 -21.10 56.38
C LEU A 100 -49.67 -21.38 56.58
N GLU A 101 -50.09 -22.65 56.57
CA GLU A 101 -51.39 -23.04 57.14
C GLU A 101 -51.19 -23.87 58.41
N ARG A 102 -51.77 -23.31 59.47
CA ARG A 102 -51.73 -23.73 60.87
C ARG A 102 -52.92 -24.66 61.10
N CYS A 103 -52.70 -25.91 61.44
CA CYS A 103 -53.77 -26.84 61.83
C CYS A 103 -54.33 -26.48 63.21
N PRO A 104 -55.67 -26.38 63.41
CA PRO A 104 -56.29 -26.65 64.69
C PRO A 104 -56.72 -28.13 64.78
N PHE A 105 -56.70 -28.62 66.02
CA PHE A 105 -57.11 -29.92 66.57
C PHE A 105 -58.05 -30.80 65.74
#